data_AF-A0A351CWC7-F1
#
_entry.id   AF-A0A351CWC7-F1
#
_cell.length_a   1.000
_cell.length_b   1.000
_cell.length_c   1.000
_cell.angle_alpha   90.00
_cell.angle_beta   90.00
_cell.angle_gamma   90.00
#
_symmetry.space_group_name_H-M   'P 1'
#
loop_
_entity.id
_entity.type
_entity.pdbx_description
1 polymer ?
#
loop_
_entity_poly.entity_id
_entity_poly.type
_entity_poly.pdbx_seq_one_letter_code
_entity_poly.pdbx_strand_id
1 'polypeptide(L)' 'INLANDEGRPAVIRDIRFSELFSAKELFFTNSVIGVWPVRKLEGKTFEINTALEIHAKLKRLGAVVNA' A
#
# COMPACT_ATOMS: atom_id res chain seq x y z
N ILE A 1 0.87 -7.79 -4.46
CA ILE A 1 -0.10 -8.90 -4.32
C ILE A 1 0.60 -10.15 -3.82
N ASN A 2 1.62 -10.67 -4.53
CA ASN A 2 2.35 -11.87 -4.09
C ASN A 2 2.86 -11.78 -2.65
N LEU A 3 3.58 -10.71 -2.30
CA LEU A 3 4.05 -10.48 -0.92
C LEU A 3 2.92 -10.53 0.12
N ALA A 4 1.72 -10.02 -0.20
CA ALA A 4 0.59 -10.06 0.74
C ALA A 4 0.09 -11.49 0.94
N ASN A 5 -0.06 -12.24 -0.15
CA ASN A 5 -0.49 -13.65 -0.10
C ASN A 5 0.52 -14.52 0.66
N ASP A 6 1.83 -14.33 0.43
CA ASP A 6 2.90 -15.06 1.10
C ASP A 6 2.91 -14.82 2.62
N GLU A 7 2.33 -13.70 3.07
CA GLU A 7 2.17 -13.33 4.48
C GLU A 7 0.81 -13.72 5.07
N GLY A 8 -0.01 -14.47 4.31
CA GLY A 8 -1.36 -14.82 4.75
C GLY A 8 -2.31 -13.61 4.81
N ARG A 9 -2.00 -12.51 4.14
CA ARG A 9 -2.91 -11.36 3.98
C ARG A 9 -3.73 -11.56 2.70
N PRO A 10 -5.07 -11.68 2.78
CA PRO A 10 -5.89 -11.83 1.59
C PRO A 10 -5.74 -10.64 0.64
N ALA A 11 -5.39 -10.91 -0.62
CA ALA A 11 -5.36 -9.91 -1.68
C ALA A 11 -6.46 -10.19 -2.71
N VAL A 12 -7.24 -9.16 -3.04
CA VAL A 12 -8.36 -9.26 -4.00
C VAL A 12 -8.23 -8.14 -5.03
N ILE A 13 -8.33 -8.49 -6.31
CA ILE A 13 -8.50 -7.53 -7.41
C ILE A 13 -10.00 -7.45 -7.70
N ARG A 14 -10.56 -6.26 -7.56
CA ARG A 14 -11.98 -5.99 -7.81
C ARG A 14 -12.19 -4.51 -8.08
N ASP A 15 -13.37 -4.17 -8.58
CA ASP A 15 -13.80 -2.78 -8.62
C ASP A 15 -13.99 -2.22 -7.20
N ILE A 16 -13.48 -1.01 -6.99
CA ILE A 16 -13.58 -0.25 -5.74
C ILE A 16 -14.41 0.99 -6.01
N ARG A 17 -15.50 1.20 -5.26
CA ARG A 17 -16.27 2.44 -5.34
C ARG A 17 -15.52 3.58 -4.66
N PHE A 18 -15.76 4.80 -5.13
CA PHE A 18 -15.15 5.99 -4.54
C PHE A 18 -15.39 6.11 -3.02
N SER A 19 -16.57 5.76 -2.52
CA SER A 19 -16.87 5.76 -1.08
C SER A 19 -16.08 4.72 -0.27
N GLU A 20 -15.68 3.61 -0.88
CA GLU A 20 -14.87 2.58 -0.23
C GLU A 20 -13.42 3.06 -0.03
N LEU A 21 -12.92 3.93 -0.93
CA LEU A 21 -11.61 4.57 -0.80
C LEU A 21 -11.52 5.35 0.52
N PHE A 22 -12.56 6.12 0.85
CA PHE A 22 -12.63 6.86 2.11
C PHE A 22 -12.89 5.98 3.32
N SER A 23 -13.36 4.75 3.14
CA SER A 23 -13.60 3.83 4.24
C SER A 23 -12.39 2.94 4.52
N ALA A 24 -11.39 2.93 3.64
CA ALA A 24 -10.16 2.19 3.83
C ALA A 24 -9.42 2.66 5.10
N LYS A 25 -8.81 1.70 5.81
CA LYS A 25 -7.95 1.99 6.97
C LYS A 25 -6.68 2.73 6.54
N GLU A 26 -6.16 2.33 5.39
CA GLU A 26 -4.88 2.77 4.86
C GLU A 26 -4.90 2.70 3.33
N LEU A 27 -4.17 3.61 2.70
CA LEU A 27 -4.01 3.72 1.25
C LEU A 27 -2.54 3.98 0.93
N PHE A 28 -2.08 3.46 -0.20
CA PHE A 28 -0.75 3.74 -0.72
C PHE A 28 -0.75 3.68 -2.25
N PHE A 29 0.18 4.41 -2.85
CA PHE A 29 0.55 4.25 -4.25
C PHE A 29 1.76 3.34 -4.37
N THR A 30 1.85 2.59 -5.46
CA THR A 30 3.03 1.79 -5.75
C THR A 30 3.32 1.79 -7.24
N ASN A 31 4.60 1.89 -7.57
CA ASN A 31 5.15 1.64 -8.90
C ASN A 31 6.64 1.27 -8.77
N SER A 32 7.28 0.94 -9.88
CA SER A 32 8.69 0.50 -9.91
C SER A 32 9.70 1.58 -9.51
N VAL A 33 9.32 2.86 -9.53
CA VAL A 33 10.20 3.99 -9.25
C VAL A 33 10.10 4.43 -7.78
N ILE A 34 8.88 4.60 -7.27
CA ILE A 34 8.64 5.10 -5.91
C ILE A 34 8.57 3.98 -4.87
N GLY A 35 8.53 2.72 -5.30
CA GLY A 35 8.26 1.59 -4.43
C GLY A 35 6.85 1.66 -3.86
N VAL A 36 6.73 1.99 -2.58
CA VAL A 36 5.43 2.12 -1.88
C VAL A 36 5.41 3.48 -1.19
N TRP A 37 4.43 4.29 -1.56
CA TRP A 37 4.22 5.63 -1.02
C TRP A 37 2.91 5.69 -0.23
N PRO A 38 2.94 5.83 1.11
CA PRO A 38 1.74 5.91 1.92
C PRO A 38 0.97 7.22 1.71
N VAL A 39 -0.34 7.13 1.51
CA VAL A 39 -1.23 8.29 1.46
C VAL A 39 -1.56 8.70 2.89
N ARG A 40 -1.10 9.87 3.32
CA ARG A 40 -1.38 10.40 4.67
C ARG A 40 -2.72 11.14 4.76
N LYS A 41 -3.11 11.83 3.68
CA LYS A 41 -4.33 12.64 3.62
C LYS A 41 -4.93 12.63 2.22
N LEU A 42 -6.25 12.46 2.14
CA LEU A 42 -7.03 12.59 0.90
C LEU A 42 -8.34 13.32 1.25
N GLU A 43 -8.62 14.42 0.55
CA GLU A 43 -9.83 15.25 0.71
C GLU A 43 -10.24 15.52 2.18
N GLY A 44 -9.27 15.88 3.02
CA GLY A 44 -9.53 16.19 4.43
C GLY A 44 -9.48 14.99 5.38
N LYS A 45 -9.61 13.74 4.89
CA LYS A 45 -9.46 12.53 5.69
C LYS A 45 -7.98 12.16 5.87
N THR A 46 -7.59 11.88 7.12
CA THR A 46 -6.27 11.31 7.46
C THR A 46 -6.35 9.78 7.49
N PHE A 47 -5.30 9.12 7.02
CA PHE A 47 -5.18 7.65 6.99
C PHE A 47 -4.03 7.16 7.87
N GLU A 48 -4.14 5.92 8.32
CA GLU A 48 -3.00 5.22 8.91
C GLU A 48 -1.96 4.90 7.81
N ILE A 49 -0.71 4.68 8.22
CA ILE A 49 0.40 4.43 7.28
C ILE A 49 1.28 3.23 7.66
N ASN A 50 0.86 2.44 8.66
CA ASN A 50 1.71 1.43 9.26
C ASN A 50 1.96 0.26 8.31
N THR A 51 0.92 -0.19 7.60
CA THR A 51 0.98 -1.36 6.70
C THR A 51 1.79 -1.05 5.45
N ALA A 52 1.65 0.14 4.89
CA ALA A 52 2.38 0.58 3.71
C ALA A 52 3.86 0.74 4.02
N LEU A 53 4.22 1.28 5.19
CA LEU A 53 5.62 1.33 5.63
C LEU A 53 6.20 -0.08 5.85
N GLU A 54 5.41 -1.00 6.42
CA GLU A 54 5.81 -2.39 6.57
C GLU A 54 6.07 -3.06 5.20
N ILE A 55 5.13 -2.93 4.26
CA ILE A 55 5.24 -3.47 2.90
C ILE A 55 6.46 -2.85 2.19
N HIS A 56 6.66 -1.54 2.30
CA HIS A 56 7.82 -0.85 1.73
C HIS A 56 9.14 -1.45 2.23
N ALA A 57 9.29 -1.59 3.56
CA ALA A 57 10.49 -2.14 4.18
C ALA A 57 10.77 -3.57 3.71
N LYS A 58 9.73 -4.39 3.52
CA LYS A 58 9.88 -5.76 3.04
C LYS A 58 10.25 -5.84 1.57
N LEU A 59 9.60 -5.07 0.70
CA LEU A 59 9.98 -5.01 -0.72
C LEU A 59 11.43 -4.53 -0.90
N LYS A 60 11.88 -3.58 -0.07
CA LYS A 60 13.27 -3.14 -0.03
C LYS A 60 14.24 -4.28 0.37
N ARG A 61 13.90 -5.08 1.39
CA ARG A 61 14.70 -6.25 1.80
C ARG A 61 14.77 -7.33 0.73
N LEU A 62 13.72 -7.48 -0.08
CA LEU A 62 13.66 -8.44 -1.19
C LEU A 62 14.37 -7.93 -2.47
N GLY A 63 14.94 -6.72 -2.47
CA GLY A 63 15.56 -6.11 -3.64
C GLY A 63 14.58 -5.71 -4.75
N ALA A 64 13.27 -5.73 -4.46
CA ALA A 64 12.21 -5.41 -5.42
C ALA A 64 12.00 -3.89 -5.61
N VAL A 65 12.62 -3.07 -4.76
CA VAL A 65 12.63 -1.60 -4.86
C VAL A 65 14.09 -1.15 -4.78
N VAL A 66 14.57 -0.56 -5.87
CA VAL A 66 15.88 0.08 -5.93
C VAL A 66 15.68 1.52 -5.47
N ASN A 67 16.45 2.00 -4.48
CA ASN A 67 16.26 3.34 -3.92
C ASN A 67 16.30 4.41 -5.02
N ALA A 68 15.43 5.41 -4.88
CA ALA A 68 15.83 6.80 -5.06
C ALA A 68 16.41 7.31 -3.73
#